data_AF-A0A5N1GTT8-F1
#
_entry.id   AF-A0A5N1GTT8-F1
#
_cell.length_a   1.000
_cell.length_b   1.000
_cell.length_c   1.000
_cell.angle_alpha   90.00
_cell.angle_beta   90.00
_cell.angle_gamma   90.00
#
_symmetry.space_group_name_H-M   'P 1'
#
loop_
_entity.id
_entity.type
_entity.pdbx_description
1 polymer ?
#
loop_
_entity_poly.entity_id
_entity_poly.type
_entity_poly.pdbx_seq_one_letter_code
_entity_poly.pdbx_strand_id
1 'polypeptide(L)'
;MKVFLLTFDGAQAAMSGEKEFKEAGFSARLVPTPESISAACGLALRIKNTNAEDINQFFPEERREGTGLYLIEGEGRSKHYSALDWN
;
A
#
# COMPACT_ATOMS: atom_id res chain seq x y z
N MET A 1 0.36 -9.31 -13.22
CA MET A 1 -0.35 -9.15 -11.94
C MET A 1 0.03 -7.80 -11.36
N LYS A 2 -0.92 -6.96 -10.94
CA LYS A 2 -0.60 -5.66 -10.32
C LYS A 2 -0.32 -5.84 -8.83
N VAL A 3 0.65 -5.07 -8.33
CA VAL A 3 1.04 -5.08 -6.93
C VAL A 3 1.04 -3.64 -6.48
N PHE A 4 0.35 -3.37 -5.38
CA PHE A 4 0.25 -2.06 -4.77
C PHE A 4 1.01 -2.05 -3.45
N LEU A 5 1.49 -0.88 -3.08
CA LEU A 5 2.13 -0.62 -1.80
C LEU A 5 1.48 0.60 -1.17
N LEU A 6 0.91 0.43 0.01
CA LEU A 6 0.32 1.50 0.80
C LEU A 6 1.26 1.83 1.97
N THR A 7 1.81 3.03 1.99
CA THR A 7 2.66 3.52 3.08
C THR A 7 1.83 4.21 4.13
N PHE A 8 2.33 4.24 5.37
CA PHE A 8 1.70 4.92 6.49
C PHE A 8 2.72 5.77 7.24
N ASP A 9 2.26 6.81 7.92
CA ASP A 9 3.09 7.60 8.84
C ASP A 9 3.24 6.94 10.22
N GLY A 10 2.43 5.92 10.53
CA GLY A 10 2.46 5.20 11.79
C GLY A 10 2.44 3.68 11.65
N ALA A 11 3.29 2.99 12.41
CA ALA A 11 3.33 1.53 12.44
C ALA A 11 2.00 0.91 12.90
N GLN A 12 1.30 1.56 13.84
CA GLN A 12 -0.02 1.10 14.31
C GLN A 12 -1.07 1.13 13.20
N ALA A 13 -1.10 2.21 12.41
CA ALA A 13 -1.99 2.32 11.25
C ALA A 13 -1.69 1.21 10.21
N ALA A 14 -0.41 0.93 9.97
CA ALA A 14 0.00 -0.13 9.06
C ALA A 14 -0.44 -1.54 9.52
N MET A 15 -0.34 -1.81 10.83
CA MET A 15 -0.80 -3.08 11.43
C MET A 15 -2.32 -3.23 11.41
N SER A 16 -3.06 -2.18 11.77
CA SER A 16 -4.52 -2.19 11.69
C SER A 16 -4.99 -2.38 10.25
N GLY A 17 -4.41 -1.62 9.31
CA GLY A 17 -4.70 -1.73 7.89
C GLY A 17 -4.45 -3.14 7.35
N GLU A 18 -3.37 -3.82 7.73
CA GLU A 18 -3.13 -5.20 7.30
C GLU A 18 -4.27 -6.13 7.68
N LYS A 19 -4.73 -6.03 8.93
CA LYS A 19 -5.83 -6.86 9.44
C LYS A 19 -7.13 -6.55 8.69
N GLU A 20 -7.48 -5.28 8.55
CA GLU A 20 -8.71 -4.83 7.88
C GLU A 20 -8.74 -5.27 6.41
N PHE A 21 -7.65 -5.09 5.66
CA PHE A 21 -7.56 -5.52 4.27
C PHE A 21 -7.65 -7.06 4.14
N LYS A 22 -7.02 -7.82 5.05
CA LYS A 22 -7.15 -9.29 5.06
C LYS A 22 -8.58 -9.73 5.37
N GLU A 23 -9.24 -9.10 6.34
CA GLU A 23 -10.64 -9.37 6.71
C GLU A 23 -11.60 -9.05 5.55
N ALA A 24 -11.29 -8.04 4.74
CA ALA A 24 -12.01 -7.71 3.51
C ALA A 24 -11.66 -8.61 2.30
N GLY A 25 -10.78 -9.60 2.47
CA GLY A 25 -10.43 -10.58 1.43
C GLY A 25 -9.30 -10.17 0.49
N PHE A 26 -8.62 -9.04 0.75
CA PHE A 26 -7.45 -8.63 -0.04
C PHE A 26 -6.24 -9.51 0.30
N SER A 27 -5.40 -9.76 -0.70
CA SER A 27 -4.09 -10.39 -0.51
C SER A 27 -3.07 -9.35 -0.02
N ALA A 28 -3.26 -8.90 1.23
CA ALA A 28 -2.49 -7.84 1.86
C ALA A 28 -1.48 -8.41 2.89
N ARG A 29 -0.27 -7.85 2.93
CA ARG A 29 0.77 -8.21 3.91
C ARG A 29 1.66 -7.02 4.24
N LEU A 30 2.01 -6.85 5.51
CA LEU A 30 3.03 -5.93 5.96
C LEU A 30 4.42 -6.31 5.42
N VAL A 31 5.12 -5.30 4.93
CA VAL A 31 6.50 -5.39 4.43
C VAL A 31 7.29 -4.17 4.92
N PRO A 32 8.61 -4.28 5.06
CA PRO A 32 9.43 -3.08 5.25
C PRO A 32 9.29 -2.16 4.04
N THR A 33 9.23 -0.85 4.30
CA THR A 33 9.18 0.16 3.24
C THR A 33 10.46 0.07 2.41
N PRO A 34 10.36 -0.03 1.06
CA PRO A 34 11.53 0.01 0.19
C PRO A 34 12.33 1.29 0.38
N GLU A 35 13.66 1.21 0.29
CA GLU A 35 14.56 2.39 0.38
C GLU A 35 14.26 3.47 -0.67
N SER A 36 13.64 3.11 -1.79
CA SER A 36 13.21 4.03 -2.84
C SER A 36 11.99 4.89 -2.45
N ILE A 37 11.33 4.58 -1.33
CA ILE A 37 10.14 5.28 -0.85
C ILE A 37 10.44 5.85 0.54
N SER A 38 10.45 7.17 0.65
CA SER A 38 10.59 7.85 1.94
C SER A 38 9.25 7.84 2.69
N ALA A 39 8.99 6.79 3.48
CA ALA A 39 7.88 6.75 4.44
C ALA A 39 8.38 6.90 5.88
N ALA A 40 7.63 7.61 6.72
CA ALA A 40 8.07 8.01 8.07
C ALA A 40 8.25 6.82 9.04
N CYS A 41 7.43 5.76 8.94
CA CYS A 41 7.44 4.67 9.93
C CYS A 41 8.18 3.38 9.51
N GLY A 42 8.76 3.34 8.30
CA GLY A 42 9.50 2.18 7.80
C GLY A 42 8.66 0.93 7.49
N LEU A 43 7.33 0.97 7.67
CA LEU A 43 6.41 -0.12 7.34
C LEU A 43 5.41 0.28 6.25
N ALA A 44 5.11 -0.67 5.37
CA ALA A 44 4.15 -0.51 4.29
C ALA A 44 3.31 -1.77 4.12
N LEU A 45 2.08 -1.60 3.62
CA LEU A 45 1.17 -2.69 3.31
C LEU A 45 1.26 -3.02 1.82
N ARG A 46 1.71 -4.23 1.50
CA ARG A 46 1.77 -4.75 0.14
C ARG A 46 0.50 -5.49 -0.19
N ILE A 47 -0.20 -5.06 -1.23
CA ILE A 47 -1.47 -5.62 -1.66
C ILE A 47 -1.30 -6.21 -3.06
N LYS A 48 -1.71 -7.46 -3.25
CA LYS A 48 -1.63 -8.18 -4.52
C LYS A 48 -3.00 -8.58 -5.02
N ASN A 49 -3.07 -8.91 -6.31
CA ASN A 49 -4.26 -9.48 -6.94
C ASN A 49 -5.52 -8.61 -6.79
N THR A 50 -5.34 -7.30 -6.92
CA THR A 50 -6.41 -6.29 -6.85
C THR A 50 -6.11 -5.18 -7.87
N ASN A 51 -6.95 -4.17 -7.95
CA ASN A 51 -6.77 -2.96 -8.73
C ASN A 51 -6.85 -1.71 -7.82
N ALA A 52 -6.54 -0.53 -8.37
CA ALA A 52 -6.56 0.71 -7.59
C ALA A 52 -7.99 1.14 -7.20
N GLU A 53 -8.99 0.79 -8.00
CA GLU A 53 -10.39 1.12 -7.74
C GLU A 53 -10.92 0.38 -6.51
N ASP A 54 -10.64 -0.93 -6.39
CA ASP A 54 -11.00 -1.73 -5.20
C ASP A 54 -10.37 -1.13 -3.92
N ILE A 55 -9.09 -0.74 -4.01
CA ILE A 55 -8.37 -0.11 -2.90
C ILE A 55 -9.00 1.24 -2.56
N ASN A 56 -9.32 2.06 -3.56
CA ASN A 56 -9.95 3.36 -3.36
C ASN A 56 -11.35 3.25 -2.74
N GLN A 57 -12.14 2.25 -3.12
CA GLN A 57 -13.46 1.98 -2.56
C GLN A 57 -13.36 1.49 -1.11
N PHE A 58 -12.39 0.64 -0.80
CA PHE A 58 -12.20 0.12 0.55
C PHE A 58 -11.49 1.10 1.50
N PHE A 59 -10.65 1.99 0.96
CA PHE A 59 -9.82 2.93 1.71
C PHE A 59 -10.27 4.38 1.42
N PRO A 60 -11.24 4.91 2.18
CA PRO A 60 -11.86 6.21 1.92
C PRO A 60 -10.90 7.37 2.23
N GLU A 61 -11.21 8.55 1.69
CA GLU A 61 -10.37 9.75 1.76
C GLU A 61 -9.94 10.17 3.16
N GLU A 62 -10.86 10.07 4.12
CA GLU A 62 -10.62 10.33 5.55
C GLU A 62 -9.50 9.48 6.16
N ARG A 63 -9.19 8.33 5.56
CA ARG A 63 -8.09 7.44 5.98
C ARG A 63 -6.82 7.61 5.17
N ARG A 64 -6.85 8.42 4.10
CA ARG A 64 -5.72 8.65 3.19
C ARG A 64 -4.69 9.63 3.77
N GLU A 65 -5.08 10.44 4.75
CA GLU A 65 -4.18 11.37 5.42
C GLU A 65 -2.99 10.64 6.06
N GLY A 66 -1.77 11.08 5.76
CA GLY A 66 -0.55 10.41 6.21
C GLY A 66 -0.31 9.03 5.56
N THR A 67 -0.92 8.76 4.41
CA THR A 67 -0.71 7.54 3.64
C THR A 67 -0.35 7.83 2.17
N GLY A 68 0.32 6.90 1.52
CA GLY A 68 0.68 7.00 0.11
C GLY A 68 0.45 5.68 -0.61
N LEU A 69 -0.21 5.73 -1.77
CA LEU A 69 -0.44 4.55 -2.61
C LEU A 69 0.55 4.53 -3.77
N TYR A 70 1.23 3.41 -3.95
CA TYR A 70 2.21 3.22 -5.02
C TYR A 70 1.89 1.97 -5.82
N LEU A 71 1.93 2.07 -7.15
CA LEU A 71 1.93 0.93 -8.05
C LEU A 71 3.36 0.42 -8.21
N ILE A 72 3.55 -0.88 -7.98
CA ILE A 72 4.82 -1.55 -8.24
C ILE A 72 4.77 -2.18 -9.63
N GLU A 73 5.62 -1.67 -10.52
CA GLU A 73 5.76 -2.14 -11.90
C GLU A 73 7.13 -2.81 -12.09
N GLY A 74 7.13 -4.00 -12.71
CA GLY A 74 8.35 -4.76 -13.02
C GLY A 74 8.47 -6.11 -12.31
N GLU A 75 9.20 -7.03 -12.95
CA GLU A 75 9.55 -8.35 -12.42
C GLU A 75 11.08 -8.47 -12.28
N GLY A 76 11.57 -8.95 -11.14
CA GLY A 76 13.00 -9.19 -10.90
C GLY A 76 13.76 -8.01 -10.30
N ARG A 77 14.92 -7.66 -10.89
CA ARG A 77 15.92 -6.71 -10.33
C ARG A 77 15.52 -5.23 -10.49
N SER A 78 14.60 -4.92 -11.39
CA SER A 78 14.17 -3.55 -11.70
C SER A 78 12.70 -3.39 -11.31
N LYS A 79 12.47 -2.87 -10.10
CA LYS A 79 11.12 -2.47 -9.65
C LYS A 79 11.00 -0.97 -9.78
N HIS A 80 9.95 -0.53 -10.44
CA HIS A 80 9.55 0.87 -10.47
C HIS A 80 8.38 1.08 -9.52
N TYR A 81 8.44 2.16 -8.75
CA TYR A 81 7.39 2.54 -7.81
C TYR A 81 6.78 3.84 -8.33
N SER A 82 5.56 3.74 -8.87
CA SER A 82 4.82 4.87 -9.40
C SER A 82 3.82 5.32 -8.33
N ALA A 83 3.99 6.52 -7.78
CA ALA A 83 2.99 7.08 -6.86
C ALA A 83 1.66 7.28 -7.60
N LEU A 84 0.57 6.85 -6.98
CA LEU A 84 -0.78 7.04 -7.49
C LEU A 84 -1.42 8.17 -6.71
N ASP A 85 -1.84 9.21 -7.41
CA ASP A 85 -2.73 10.21 -6.84
C ASP A 85 -4.06 9.53 -6.51
N TRP A 86 -4.55 9.79 -5.31
CA TRP A 86 -5.87 9.41 -4.83
C TRP A 86 -6.96 10.25 -5.53
N ASN A 87 -6.98 10.28 -6.86
CA ASN A 87 -7.93 11.06 -7.66
C ASN A 87 -9.34 10.46 -7.65
#